data_AF-C5L2X2-F1
#
_entry.id   AF-C5L2X2-F1
#
_cell.length_a   1.000
_cell.length_b   1.000
_cell.length_c   1.000
_cell.angle_alpha   90.00
_cell.angle_beta   90.00
_cell.angle_gamma   90.00
#
_symmetry.space_group_name_H-M   'P 1'
#
loop_
_entity.id
_entity.type
_entity.pdbx_description
1 polymer ?
#
loop_
_entity_poly.entity_id
_entity_poly.type
_entity_poly.pdbx_seq_one_letter_code
_entity_poly.pdbx_strand_id
1 'polypeptide(L)'
;MKQNMEKSIWAKLIKGTEPPTRCYVDYEKHLDRLCSTIRKLYDNDDAIAKAEVKFVTCRQGNSESLARYVKRLESIVTELHFMGIRTYEYILKRRLYDGLNSDYLREKVDKELSDPKVSYEKFVSYLSNFERRRLGREQRQKLYDEIVNSRLRSNDKTAKPATSKVHTLGHASFLTMILIFLFILAGIMLFDNMLPQFWEMFKKLVRDNFGIVGKVLLAAE
;
A
#
# COMPACT_ATOMS: atom_id res chain seq x y z
N MET A 1 -52.14 -20.26 3.44
CA MET A 1 -52.36 -18.91 4.00
C MET A 1 -51.02 -18.26 4.34
N LYS A 2 -50.63 -17.18 3.64
CA LYS A 2 -49.47 -16.37 4.00
C LYS A 2 -49.79 -15.61 5.29
N GLN A 3 -49.22 -16.03 6.42
CA GLN A 3 -49.27 -15.23 7.65
C GLN A 3 -48.30 -14.06 7.51
N ASN A 4 -48.77 -12.97 6.92
CA ASN A 4 -48.11 -11.68 7.04
C ASN A 4 -48.24 -11.24 8.50
N MET A 5 -47.15 -11.40 9.26
CA MET A 5 -47.05 -10.83 10.60
C MET A 5 -47.19 -9.30 10.45
N GLU A 6 -48.24 -8.74 11.05
CA GLU A 6 -48.56 -7.32 10.96
C GLU A 6 -47.35 -6.47 11.38
N LYS A 7 -46.97 -5.47 10.58
CA LYS A 7 -45.77 -4.62 10.81
C LYS A 7 -45.74 -3.98 12.21
N SER A 8 -46.90 -3.81 12.85
CA SER A 8 -47.04 -3.27 14.20
C SER A 8 -46.49 -4.21 15.28
N ILE A 9 -46.59 -5.53 15.08
CA ILE A 9 -46.15 -6.55 16.05
C ILE A 9 -44.63 -6.59 16.10
N TRP A 10 -43.96 -6.55 14.95
CA TRP A 10 -42.50 -6.49 14.86
C TRP A 10 -41.92 -5.24 15.54
N ALA A 11 -42.56 -4.08 15.38
CA ALA A 11 -42.11 -2.83 16.00
C ALA A 11 -42.25 -2.86 17.53
N LYS A 12 -43.30 -3.50 18.06
CA LYS A 12 -43.51 -3.69 19.51
C LYS A 12 -42.51 -4.70 20.11
N LEU A 13 -42.17 -5.75 19.35
CA LEU A 13 -41.20 -6.76 19.76
C LEU A 13 -39.78 -6.19 19.92
N ILE A 14 -39.35 -5.36 18.95
CA ILE A 14 -38.00 -4.74 18.95
C ILE A 14 -37.86 -3.70 20.07
N LYS A 15 -38.95 -3.01 20.42
CA LYS A 15 -38.95 -1.99 21.49
C LYS A 15 -39.14 -2.56 22.89
N GLY A 16 -39.34 -3.88 23.04
CA GLY A 16 -39.45 -4.56 24.34
C GLY A 16 -40.70 -4.19 25.16
N THR A 17 -41.72 -3.57 24.54
CA THR A 17 -42.89 -3.07 25.28
C THR A 17 -43.91 -4.15 25.65
N GLU A 18 -43.95 -5.27 24.92
CA GLU A 18 -44.77 -6.44 25.27
C GLU A 18 -43.98 -7.72 24.97
N PRO A 19 -43.87 -8.69 25.91
CA PRO A 19 -43.31 -10.00 25.62
C PRO A 19 -44.27 -10.74 24.68
N PRO A 20 -43.77 -11.40 23.62
CA PRO A 20 -44.65 -12.08 22.67
C PRO A 20 -45.36 -13.26 23.34
N THR A 21 -46.67 -13.13 23.50
CA THR A 21 -47.57 -14.01 24.26
C THR A 21 -47.69 -15.44 23.74
N ARG A 22 -47.15 -15.76 22.56
CA ARG A 22 -47.20 -17.11 21.95
C ARG A 22 -45.85 -17.65 21.46
N CYS A 23 -44.75 -16.92 21.67
CA CYS A 23 -43.48 -17.31 21.03
C CYS A 23 -42.71 -18.39 21.81
N TYR A 24 -42.87 -18.51 23.14
CA TYR A 24 -41.98 -19.36 23.95
C TYR A 24 -42.09 -20.87 23.68
N VAL A 25 -43.28 -21.39 23.35
CA VAL A 25 -43.49 -22.86 23.22
C VAL A 25 -42.91 -23.42 21.91
N ASP A 26 -42.88 -22.60 20.85
CA ASP A 26 -42.36 -22.98 19.54
C ASP A 26 -41.15 -22.14 19.11
N TYR A 27 -40.59 -21.31 20.01
CA TYR A 27 -39.43 -20.46 19.72
C TYR A 27 -38.26 -21.29 19.20
N GLU A 28 -37.98 -22.40 19.87
CA GLU A 28 -36.93 -23.35 19.50
C GLU A 28 -37.18 -23.91 18.09
N LYS A 29 -38.42 -24.31 17.77
CA LYS A 29 -38.78 -24.77 16.42
C LYS A 29 -38.67 -23.67 15.36
N HIS A 30 -39.03 -22.43 15.71
CA HIS A 30 -38.91 -21.29 14.80
C HIS A 30 -37.45 -20.90 14.57
N LEU A 31 -36.62 -20.95 15.60
CA LEU A 31 -35.17 -20.75 15.53
C LEU A 31 -34.53 -21.86 14.70
N ASP A 32 -34.88 -23.13 14.92
CA ASP A 32 -34.41 -24.27 14.13
C ASP A 32 -34.79 -24.17 12.66
N ARG A 33 -36.01 -23.72 12.35
CA ARG A 33 -36.45 -23.47 10.97
C ARG A 33 -35.68 -22.32 10.34
N LEU A 34 -35.45 -21.24 11.07
CA LEU A 34 -34.67 -20.10 10.61
C LEU A 34 -33.23 -20.54 10.33
N CYS A 35 -32.58 -21.21 11.28
CA CYS A 35 -31.24 -21.78 11.14
C CYS A 35 -31.16 -22.77 9.98
N SER A 36 -32.14 -23.66 9.82
CA SER A 36 -32.19 -24.60 8.69
C SER A 36 -32.38 -23.91 7.34
N THR A 37 -33.15 -22.82 7.29
CA THR A 37 -33.34 -22.03 6.07
C THR A 37 -32.09 -21.23 5.74
N ILE A 38 -31.43 -20.66 6.74
CA ILE A 38 -30.12 -19.99 6.59
C ILE A 38 -29.09 -21.00 6.09
N ARG A 39 -28.97 -22.18 6.71
CA ARG A 39 -28.09 -23.25 6.24
C ARG A 39 -28.41 -23.66 4.81
N LYS A 40 -29.67 -23.88 4.43
CA LYS A 40 -30.02 -24.18 3.03
C LYS A 40 -29.67 -23.07 2.03
N LEU A 41 -29.65 -21.82 2.46
CA LEU A 41 -29.33 -20.67 1.59
C LEU A 41 -27.83 -20.37 1.53
N TYR A 42 -27.07 -20.67 2.59
CA TYR A 42 -25.65 -20.31 2.74
C TYR A 42 -24.70 -21.52 2.73
N ASP A 43 -25.12 -22.70 3.17
CA ASP A 43 -24.45 -24.00 3.01
C ASP A 43 -24.85 -24.65 1.67
N ASN A 44 -24.86 -23.86 0.60
CA ASN A 44 -24.91 -24.41 -0.75
C ASN A 44 -23.46 -24.64 -1.19
N ASP A 45 -23.12 -25.86 -1.60
CA ASP A 45 -21.78 -26.21 -2.11
C ASP A 45 -21.33 -25.25 -3.22
N ASP A 46 -22.26 -24.72 -4.03
CA ASP A 46 -21.97 -23.68 -5.04
C ASP A 46 -21.53 -22.35 -4.41
N ALA A 47 -22.14 -21.95 -3.30
CA ALA A 47 -21.80 -20.71 -2.60
C ALA A 47 -20.43 -20.82 -1.92
N ILE A 48 -20.16 -21.99 -1.32
CA ILE A 48 -18.86 -22.36 -0.78
C ILE A 48 -17.79 -22.32 -1.87
N ALA A 49 -17.99 -23.05 -2.97
CA ALA A 49 -17.04 -23.10 -4.08
C ALA A 49 -16.78 -21.70 -4.64
N LYS A 50 -17.81 -20.86 -4.76
CA LYS A 50 -17.67 -19.47 -5.21
C LYS A 50 -16.84 -18.64 -4.22
N ALA A 51 -17.05 -18.79 -2.91
CA ALA A 51 -16.27 -18.08 -1.90
C ALA A 51 -14.81 -18.53 -1.88
N GLU A 52 -14.54 -19.83 -2.05
CA GLU A 52 -13.18 -20.37 -2.17
C GLU A 52 -12.47 -19.83 -3.43
N VAL A 53 -13.17 -19.80 -4.57
CA VAL A 53 -12.65 -19.20 -5.80
C VAL A 53 -12.34 -17.72 -5.61
N LYS A 54 -13.24 -16.95 -4.96
CA LYS A 54 -12.96 -15.55 -4.61
C LYS A 54 -11.70 -15.42 -3.77
N PHE A 55 -11.50 -16.30 -2.79
CA PHE A 55 -10.33 -16.28 -1.93
C PHE A 55 -9.04 -16.58 -2.69
N VAL A 56 -9.01 -17.66 -3.48
CA VAL A 56 -7.84 -18.08 -4.25
C VAL A 56 -7.45 -17.03 -5.30
N THR A 57 -8.44 -16.38 -5.93
CA THR A 57 -8.22 -15.37 -6.98
C THR A 57 -8.09 -13.94 -6.44
N CYS A 58 -8.13 -13.73 -5.12
CA CYS A 58 -8.09 -12.40 -4.50
C CYS A 58 -6.73 -11.72 -4.70
N ARG A 59 -6.67 -10.78 -5.65
CA ARG A 59 -5.51 -9.94 -5.92
C ARG A 59 -5.82 -8.46 -5.70
N GLN A 60 -4.80 -7.69 -5.33
CA GLN A 60 -4.87 -6.23 -5.19
C GLN A 60 -5.10 -5.61 -6.57
N GLY A 61 -6.13 -4.76 -6.68
CA GLY A 61 -6.36 -3.99 -7.91
C GLY A 61 -5.26 -2.94 -8.16
N ASN A 62 -5.04 -2.58 -9.42
CA ASN A 62 -3.97 -1.63 -9.81
C ASN A 62 -4.05 -0.27 -9.10
N SER A 63 -5.26 0.20 -8.82
CA SER A 63 -5.57 1.46 -8.14
C SER A 63 -6.12 1.25 -6.72
N GLU A 64 -6.10 0.02 -6.22
CA GLU A 64 -6.58 -0.32 -4.88
C GLU A 64 -5.48 -0.09 -3.83
N SER A 65 -5.80 0.65 -2.76
CA SER A 65 -4.88 0.78 -1.63
C SER A 65 -4.71 -0.54 -0.89
N LEU A 66 -3.54 -0.75 -0.28
CA LEU A 66 -3.27 -1.95 0.52
C LEU A 66 -4.33 -2.18 1.59
N ALA A 67 -4.72 -1.13 2.32
CA ALA A 67 -5.73 -1.23 3.39
C ALA A 67 -7.08 -1.73 2.88
N ARG A 68 -7.50 -1.30 1.68
CA ARG A 68 -8.74 -1.75 1.06
C ARG A 68 -8.64 -3.21 0.60
N TYR A 69 -7.50 -3.59 0.04
CA TYR A 69 -7.22 -4.96 -0.34
C TYR A 69 -7.23 -5.92 0.86
N VAL A 70 -6.51 -5.58 1.95
CA VAL A 70 -6.47 -6.35 3.20
C VAL A 70 -7.88 -6.54 3.76
N LYS A 71 -8.66 -5.45 3.89
CA LYS A 71 -10.04 -5.52 4.39
C LYS A 71 -10.93 -6.42 3.54
N ARG A 72 -10.76 -6.38 2.21
CA ARG A 72 -11.51 -7.22 1.27
C ARG A 72 -11.13 -8.70 1.43
N LEU A 73 -9.84 -9.01 1.57
CA LEU A 73 -9.38 -10.36 1.83
C LEU A 73 -9.92 -10.90 3.16
N GLU A 74 -9.85 -10.11 4.24
CA GLU A 74 -10.39 -10.47 5.56
C GLU A 74 -11.91 -10.69 5.54
N SER A 75 -12.64 -9.89 4.75
CA SER A 75 -14.08 -10.09 4.57
C SER A 75 -14.40 -11.42 3.89
N ILE A 76 -13.59 -11.87 2.92
CA ILE A 76 -13.77 -13.17 2.27
C ILE A 76 -13.45 -14.31 3.25
N VAL A 77 -12.40 -14.19 4.05
CA VAL A 77 -12.09 -15.19 5.09
C VAL A 77 -13.21 -15.28 6.13
N THR A 78 -13.80 -14.15 6.49
CA THR A 78 -14.95 -14.09 7.40
C THR A 78 -16.18 -14.78 6.78
N GLU A 79 -16.43 -14.55 5.48
CA GLU A 79 -17.48 -15.25 4.71
C GLU A 79 -17.26 -16.77 4.74
N LEU A 80 -16.04 -17.23 4.46
CA LEU A 80 -15.66 -18.65 4.53
C LEU A 80 -15.82 -19.24 5.93
N HIS A 81 -15.44 -18.48 6.97
CA HIS A 81 -15.59 -18.92 8.36
C HIS A 81 -17.06 -19.16 8.73
N PHE A 82 -17.96 -18.27 8.31
CA PHE A 82 -19.40 -18.45 8.53
C PHE A 82 -19.99 -19.64 7.77
N MET A 83 -19.35 -20.08 6.68
CA MET A 83 -19.68 -21.31 5.94
C MET A 83 -19.01 -22.56 6.52
N GLY A 84 -18.36 -22.46 7.69
CA GLY A 84 -17.68 -23.58 8.34
C GLY A 84 -16.27 -23.90 7.81
N ILE A 85 -15.74 -23.10 6.90
CA ILE A 85 -14.40 -23.29 6.33
C ILE A 85 -13.37 -22.52 7.15
N ARG A 86 -12.47 -23.27 7.79
CA ARG A 86 -11.38 -22.68 8.57
C ARG A 86 -10.20 -22.33 7.66
N THR A 87 -9.85 -21.05 7.60
CA THR A 87 -8.64 -20.59 6.92
C THR A 87 -7.49 -20.50 7.93
N TYR A 88 -6.40 -21.22 7.67
CA TYR A 88 -5.20 -21.14 8.51
C TYR A 88 -4.46 -19.82 8.28
N GLU A 89 -3.86 -19.30 9.34
CA GLU A 89 -3.16 -18.01 9.33
C GLU A 89 -2.02 -17.96 8.30
N TYR A 90 -1.29 -19.07 8.14
CA TYR A 90 -0.27 -19.21 7.10
C TYR A 90 -0.84 -19.06 5.69
N ILE A 91 -1.98 -19.69 5.39
CA ILE A 91 -2.64 -19.61 4.08
C ILE A 91 -3.07 -18.17 3.82
N LEU A 92 -3.60 -17.50 4.84
CA LEU A 92 -4.02 -16.11 4.75
C LEU A 92 -2.85 -15.16 4.46
N LYS A 93 -1.72 -15.31 5.18
CA LYS A 93 -0.49 -14.54 4.89
C LYS A 93 0.00 -14.79 3.46
N ARG A 94 0.04 -16.06 3.05
CA ARG A 94 0.49 -16.44 1.71
C ARG A 94 -0.40 -15.85 0.64
N ARG A 95 -1.72 -15.83 0.86
CA ARG A 95 -2.66 -15.20 -0.06
C ARG A 95 -2.52 -13.70 -0.13
N LEU A 96 -2.34 -13.05 1.00
CA LEU A 96 -2.03 -11.62 1.03
C LEU A 96 -0.76 -11.33 0.24
N TYR A 97 0.32 -12.06 0.48
CA TYR A 97 1.60 -11.90 -0.24
C TYR A 97 1.47 -12.10 -1.75
N ASP A 98 0.89 -13.24 -2.17
CA ASP A 98 0.82 -13.61 -3.60
C ASP A 98 -0.07 -12.64 -4.40
N GLY A 99 -1.08 -12.06 -3.74
CA GLY A 99 -2.01 -11.12 -4.37
C GLY A 99 -1.59 -9.65 -4.31
N LEU A 100 -0.47 -9.30 -3.66
CA LEU A 100 0.06 -7.93 -3.69
C LEU A 100 0.47 -7.52 -5.11
N ASN A 101 0.15 -6.27 -5.47
CA ASN A 101 0.57 -5.70 -6.74
C ASN A 101 1.99 -5.11 -6.71
N SER A 102 2.52 -4.80 -5.52
CA SER A 102 3.81 -4.14 -5.36
C SER A 102 4.94 -5.14 -5.11
N ASP A 103 5.84 -5.28 -6.08
CA ASP A 103 7.08 -6.08 -5.97
C ASP A 103 7.93 -5.65 -4.78
N TYR A 104 8.06 -4.32 -4.59
CA TYR A 104 8.77 -3.74 -3.45
C TYR A 104 8.22 -4.23 -2.11
N LEU A 105 6.89 -4.27 -1.95
CA LEU A 105 6.30 -4.74 -0.70
C LEU A 105 6.53 -6.23 -0.50
N ARG A 106 6.42 -7.04 -1.56
CA ARG A 106 6.69 -8.49 -1.51
C ARG A 106 8.11 -8.76 -1.05
N GLU A 107 9.10 -8.11 -1.66
CA GLU A 107 10.51 -8.25 -1.28
C GLU A 107 10.76 -7.91 0.20
N LYS A 108 10.07 -6.90 0.74
CA LYS A 108 10.28 -6.46 2.13
C LYS A 108 9.69 -7.37 3.20
N VAL A 109 8.73 -8.23 2.85
CA VAL A 109 8.07 -9.13 3.80
C VAL A 109 8.30 -10.62 3.51
N ASP A 110 9.18 -10.91 2.56
CA ASP A 110 9.45 -12.27 2.07
C ASP A 110 9.97 -13.20 3.18
N LYS A 111 10.81 -12.67 4.07
CA LYS A 111 11.39 -13.42 5.20
C LYS A 111 10.33 -13.74 6.27
N GLU A 112 9.42 -12.80 6.50
CA GLU A 112 8.36 -12.87 7.49
C GLU A 112 7.21 -13.78 7.07
N LEU A 113 7.10 -14.08 5.77
CA LEU A 113 6.05 -14.94 5.22
C LEU A 113 6.11 -16.36 5.79
N SER A 114 7.31 -16.92 5.88
CA SER A 114 7.55 -18.28 6.38
C SER A 114 7.84 -18.33 7.88
N ASP A 115 7.94 -17.18 8.55
CA ASP A 115 8.21 -17.12 9.99
C ASP A 115 6.92 -17.45 10.79
N PRO A 116 6.89 -18.58 11.53
CA PRO A 116 5.75 -18.95 12.36
C PRO A 116 5.57 -18.03 13.58
N LYS A 117 6.60 -17.27 13.99
CA LYS A 117 6.51 -16.33 15.13
C LYS A 117 5.82 -15.02 14.78
N VAL A 118 5.77 -14.69 13.50
CA VAL A 118 5.05 -13.51 13.02
C VAL A 118 3.58 -13.89 12.95
N SER A 119 2.66 -13.13 13.55
CA SER A 119 1.22 -13.32 13.32
C SER A 119 0.80 -12.65 12.03
N TYR A 120 -0.38 -12.99 11.49
CA TYR A 120 -0.97 -12.30 10.35
C TYR A 120 -1.15 -10.80 10.63
N GLU A 121 -1.60 -10.43 11.83
CA GLU A 121 -1.74 -9.03 12.23
C GLU A 121 -0.39 -8.28 12.19
N LYS A 122 0.68 -8.90 12.72
CA LYS A 122 2.03 -8.32 12.62
C LYS A 122 2.49 -8.21 11.17
N PHE A 123 2.21 -9.21 10.35
CA PHE A 123 2.54 -9.20 8.92
C PHE A 123 1.85 -8.04 8.18
N VAL A 124 0.55 -7.81 8.42
CA VAL A 124 -0.20 -6.66 7.89
C VAL A 124 0.38 -5.32 8.38
N SER A 125 0.79 -5.25 9.64
CA SER A 125 1.43 -4.07 10.20
C SER A 125 2.77 -3.76 9.52
N TYR A 126 3.60 -4.77 9.23
CA TYR A 126 4.82 -4.57 8.46
C TYR A 126 4.53 -4.02 7.07
N LEU A 127 3.61 -4.62 6.31
CA LEU A 127 3.21 -4.15 4.99
C LEU A 127 2.74 -2.69 5.03
N SER A 128 1.86 -2.36 5.97
CA SER A 128 1.32 -1.00 6.13
C SER A 128 2.41 0.02 6.45
N ASN A 129 3.40 -0.36 7.28
CA ASN A 129 4.53 0.50 7.60
C ASN A 129 5.46 0.73 6.41
N PHE A 130 5.76 -0.32 5.64
CA PHE A 130 6.59 -0.20 4.44
C PHE A 130 5.91 0.63 3.35
N GLU A 131 4.60 0.46 3.16
CA GLU A 131 3.83 1.25 2.21
C GLU A 131 3.78 2.72 2.63
N ARG A 132 3.49 3.02 3.90
CA ARG A 132 3.50 4.39 4.43
C ARG A 132 4.84 5.09 4.19
N ARG A 133 5.96 4.40 4.43
CA ARG A 133 7.31 4.95 4.17
C ARG A 133 7.57 5.18 2.68
N ARG A 134 7.08 4.29 1.81
CA ARG A 134 7.19 4.45 0.35
C ARG A 134 6.41 5.67 -0.12
N LEU A 135 5.13 5.76 0.23
CA LEU A 135 4.26 6.88 -0.12
C LEU A 135 4.80 8.21 0.40
N GLY A 136 5.34 8.24 1.62
CA GLY A 136 5.97 9.43 2.19
C GLY A 136 7.20 9.91 1.41
N ARG A 137 8.01 8.99 0.85
CA ARG A 137 9.14 9.33 -0.03
C ARG A 137 8.66 9.86 -1.38
N GLU A 138 7.69 9.19 -2.00
CA GLU A 138 7.11 9.62 -3.28
C GLU A 138 6.47 11.01 -3.19
N GLN A 139 5.75 11.29 -2.10
CA GLN A 139 5.13 12.60 -1.89
C GLN A 139 6.17 13.71 -1.71
N ARG A 140 7.25 13.45 -0.98
CA ARG A 140 8.38 14.40 -0.85
C ARG A 140 9.05 14.64 -2.18
N GLN A 141 9.30 13.59 -2.97
CA GLN A 141 9.90 13.72 -4.30
C GLN A 141 9.05 14.60 -5.21
N LYS A 142 7.72 14.35 -5.26
CA LYS A 142 6.79 15.19 -6.03
C LYS A 142 6.83 16.65 -5.62
N LEU A 143 6.92 16.93 -4.31
CA LEU A 143 7.05 18.29 -3.79
C LEU A 143 8.36 18.94 -4.27
N TYR A 144 9.48 18.22 -4.21
CA TYR A 144 10.76 18.72 -4.73
C TYR A 144 10.70 19.00 -6.23
N ASP A 145 10.13 18.08 -7.02
CA ASP A 145 9.99 18.24 -8.47
C ASP A 145 9.10 19.45 -8.82
N GLU A 146 8.02 19.68 -8.06
CA GLU A 146 7.15 20.85 -8.21
C GLU A 146 7.88 22.18 -7.90
N ILE A 147 8.69 22.21 -6.84
CA ILE A 147 9.51 23.39 -6.50
C ILE A 147 10.55 23.66 -7.59
N VAL A 148 11.19 22.61 -8.12
CA VAL A 148 12.17 22.75 -9.21
C VAL A 148 11.49 23.24 -10.49
N ASN A 149 10.37 22.64 -10.87
CA ASN A 149 9.61 23.01 -12.07
C ASN A 149 9.04 24.43 -11.99
N SER A 150 8.59 24.87 -10.81
CA SER A 150 8.12 26.25 -10.63
C SER A 150 9.24 27.28 -10.75
N ARG A 151 10.45 27.00 -10.23
CA ARG A 151 11.64 27.85 -10.43
C ARG A 151 12.09 27.91 -11.89
N LEU A 152 12.05 26.79 -12.61
CA LEU A 152 12.36 26.77 -14.04
C LEU A 152 11.36 27.65 -14.82
N ARG A 153 10.06 27.54 -14.54
CA ARG A 153 9.02 28.36 -15.18
C ARG A 153 9.10 29.85 -14.82
N SER A 154 9.56 30.23 -13.63
CA SER A 154 9.75 31.65 -13.27
C SER A 154 10.94 32.28 -14.00
N ASN A 155 11.99 31.49 -14.25
CA ASN A 155 13.17 31.96 -15.00
C ASN A 155 12.84 32.16 -16.49
N ASP A 156 11.97 31.33 -17.08
CA ASP A 156 11.51 31.51 -18.46
C ASP A 156 10.67 32.78 -18.67
N LYS A 157 9.88 33.18 -17.67
CA LYS A 157 9.03 34.40 -17.74
C LYS A 157 9.80 35.70 -17.57
N THR A 158 11.03 35.65 -17.05
CA THR A 158 11.92 36.80 -16.91
C THR A 158 12.88 36.97 -18.10
N ALA A 159 12.90 36.00 -19.02
CA ALA A 159 13.52 36.15 -20.32
C ALA A 159 12.64 37.03 -21.25
N LYS A 160 12.80 38.36 -21.15
CA LYS A 160 12.34 39.28 -22.21
C LYS A 160 12.92 38.84 -23.56
N PRO A 161 12.18 38.93 -24.67
CA PRO A 161 12.73 38.68 -25.99
C PRO A 161 13.75 39.79 -26.29
N ALA A 162 15.04 39.47 -26.18
CA ALA A 162 16.08 40.31 -26.71
C ALA A 162 15.93 40.30 -28.23
N THR A 163 15.48 41.41 -28.80
CA THR A 163 15.63 41.71 -30.21
C THR A 163 17.12 41.80 -30.51
N SER A 164 17.71 40.70 -30.97
CA SER A 164 19.00 40.77 -31.64
C SER A 164 18.96 39.98 -32.94
N LYS A 165 19.51 40.64 -33.95
CA LYS A 165 19.50 40.28 -35.36
C LYS A 165 20.07 38.88 -35.58
N VAL A 166 19.47 38.21 -36.56
CA VAL A 166 19.96 36.99 -37.21
C VAL A 166 21.45 37.09 -37.51
N HIS A 167 22.23 36.12 -37.05
CA HIS A 167 23.35 35.54 -37.81
C HIS A 167 23.56 34.06 -37.42
N THR A 168 23.13 33.20 -38.36
CA THR A 168 23.70 31.90 -38.75
C THR A 168 24.13 30.90 -37.68
N LEU A 169 23.20 29.98 -37.46
CA LEU A 169 23.29 28.53 -37.27
C LEU A 169 24.58 27.81 -37.71
N GLY A 170 25.05 26.89 -36.87
CA GLY A 170 25.76 25.67 -37.27
C GLY A 170 27.22 25.60 -36.81
N HIS A 171 27.50 24.95 -35.68
CA HIS A 171 28.73 24.18 -35.33
C HIS A 171 28.84 23.88 -33.82
N ALA A 172 28.13 24.60 -32.95
CA ALA A 172 28.27 24.50 -31.50
C ALA A 172 27.64 23.25 -30.84
N SER A 173 26.70 22.56 -31.50
CA SER A 173 25.97 21.43 -30.88
C SER A 173 26.74 20.11 -30.87
N PHE A 174 27.75 19.95 -31.74
CA PHE A 174 28.50 18.69 -31.85
C PHE A 174 29.70 18.67 -30.89
N LEU A 175 30.40 19.79 -30.77
CA LEU A 175 31.52 19.97 -29.83
C LEU A 175 31.08 19.91 -28.37
N THR A 176 29.91 20.45 -28.04
CA THR A 176 29.34 20.40 -26.69
C THR A 176 28.94 18.98 -26.29
N MET A 177 28.39 18.19 -27.22
CA MET A 177 28.07 16.78 -26.98
C MET A 177 29.34 15.93 -26.79
N ILE A 178 30.39 16.18 -27.57
CA ILE A 178 31.69 15.50 -27.40
C ILE A 178 32.35 15.87 -26.06
N LEU A 179 32.29 17.14 -25.65
CA LEU A 179 32.86 17.59 -24.38
C LEU A 179 32.12 17.00 -23.17
N ILE A 180 30.78 16.86 -23.24
CA ILE A 180 29.99 16.23 -22.17
C ILE A 180 30.32 14.73 -22.08
N PHE A 181 30.46 14.04 -23.22
CA PHE A 181 30.79 12.62 -23.24
C PHE A 181 32.21 12.35 -22.70
N LEU A 182 33.18 13.21 -23.02
CA LEU A 182 34.54 13.15 -22.47
C LEU A 182 34.57 13.49 -20.96
N PHE A 183 33.73 14.41 -20.49
CA PHE A 183 33.61 14.72 -19.05
C PHE A 183 33.01 13.55 -18.25
N ILE A 184 32.05 12.83 -18.82
CA ILE A 184 31.44 11.66 -18.17
C ILE A 184 32.45 10.50 -18.11
N LEU A 185 33.21 10.26 -19.19
CA LEU A 185 34.27 9.25 -19.22
C LEU A 185 35.44 9.59 -18.26
N ALA A 186 35.84 10.86 -18.19
CA ALA A 186 36.86 11.33 -17.25
C ALA A 186 36.38 11.23 -15.79
N GLY A 187 35.09 11.52 -15.53
CA GLY A 187 34.47 11.40 -14.20
C GLY A 187 34.38 9.96 -13.71
N ILE A 188 34.10 9.00 -14.60
CA ILE A 188 34.05 7.57 -14.26
C ILE A 188 35.47 7.04 -13.97
N MET A 189 36.47 7.44 -14.75
CA MET A 189 37.87 7.01 -14.50
C MET A 189 38.53 7.65 -13.27
N LEU A 190 38.04 8.81 -12.80
CA LEU A 190 38.51 9.45 -11.57
C LEU A 190 37.84 8.88 -10.30
N PHE A 191 36.67 8.27 -10.41
CA PHE A 191 35.89 7.81 -9.25
C PHE A 191 36.45 6.54 -8.60
N ASP A 192 37.15 5.69 -9.33
CA ASP A 192 37.69 4.43 -8.79
C ASP A 192 38.94 4.60 -7.90
N ASN A 193 39.65 5.74 -7.98
CA ASN A 193 40.94 5.92 -7.28
C ASN A 193 40.97 6.98 -6.16
N MET A 194 39.88 7.74 -5.92
CA MET A 194 39.92 8.92 -5.02
C MET A 194 38.84 8.93 -3.93
N LEU A 195 38.11 7.82 -3.74
CA LEU A 195 37.04 7.71 -2.73
C LEU A 195 37.50 7.98 -1.27
N PRO A 196 38.69 7.53 -0.82
CA PRO A 196 39.10 7.71 0.58
C PRO A 196 39.47 9.15 0.94
N GLN A 197 40.14 9.86 0.02
CA GLN A 197 40.62 11.22 0.27
C GLN A 197 39.48 12.25 0.23
N PHE A 198 38.50 12.03 -0.65
CA PHE A 198 37.31 12.87 -0.73
C PHE A 198 36.43 12.74 0.53
N TRP A 199 36.35 11.54 1.11
CA TRP A 199 35.59 11.31 2.34
C TRP A 199 36.16 12.08 3.54
N GLU A 200 37.50 12.12 3.69
CA GLU A 200 38.14 12.88 4.76
C GLU A 200 38.02 14.40 4.56
N MET A 201 38.06 14.87 3.30
CA MET A 201 37.85 16.27 2.98
C MET A 201 36.39 16.70 3.24
N PHE A 202 35.42 15.83 2.95
CA PHE A 202 34.00 16.04 3.23
C PHE A 202 33.73 16.07 4.74
N LYS A 203 34.31 15.15 5.52
CA LYS A 203 34.23 15.17 7.00
C LYS A 203 34.75 16.47 7.58
N LYS A 204 35.86 17.00 7.04
CA LYS A 204 36.43 18.29 7.46
C LYS A 204 35.51 19.47 7.14
N LEU A 205 34.95 19.50 5.93
CA LEU A 205 34.01 20.54 5.51
C LEU A 205 32.71 20.57 6.34
N VAL A 206 32.18 19.40 6.71
CA VAL A 206 30.98 19.29 7.56
C VAL A 206 31.27 19.71 9.00
N ARG A 207 32.47 19.39 9.51
CA ARG A 207 32.90 19.78 10.87
C ARG A 207 33.07 21.29 11.01
N ASP A 208 33.65 21.93 10.00
CA ASP A 208 34.02 23.34 10.07
C ASP A 208 32.82 24.28 9.81
N ASN A 209 31.82 23.84 9.05
CA ASN A 209 30.67 24.70 8.67
C ASN A 209 29.36 24.42 9.44
N PHE A 210 29.21 23.28 10.12
CA PHE A 210 27.92 22.89 10.73
C PHE A 210 27.94 22.71 12.25
N GLY A 211 29.03 23.04 12.94
CA GLY A 211 29.08 23.11 14.40
C GLY A 211 28.46 21.88 15.10
N ILE A 212 27.59 22.11 16.09
CA ILE A 212 26.97 21.05 16.92
C ILE A 212 26.13 20.06 16.08
N VAL A 213 25.58 20.47 14.95
CA VAL A 213 24.79 19.60 14.05
C VAL A 213 25.70 18.62 13.29
N GLY A 214 26.93 19.02 12.95
CA GLY A 214 27.93 18.15 12.33
C GLY A 214 28.42 17.03 13.25
N LYS A 215 28.42 17.24 14.58
CA LYS A 215 28.78 16.21 15.57
C LYS A 215 27.73 15.10 15.70
N VAL A 216 26.45 15.41 15.49
CA VAL A 216 25.36 14.40 15.56
C VAL A 216 25.38 13.51 14.32
N LEU A 217 25.74 14.06 13.15
CA LEU A 217 25.82 13.28 11.90
C LEU A 217 27.01 12.31 11.86
N LEU A 218 28.10 12.63 12.57
CA LEU A 218 29.31 11.80 12.66
C LEU A 218 29.32 10.84 13.86
N ALA A 219 28.37 10.94 14.78
CA ALA A 219 28.22 10.04 15.93
C ALA A 219 27.19 8.93 15.70
N ALA A 220 26.74 8.75 14.45
CA ALA A 220 25.87 7.65 14.02
C ALA A 220 26.66 6.57 13.25
N GLU A 221 27.92 6.36 13.64
CA GLU A 221 28.68 5.12 13.43
C GLU A 221 28.73 4.34 14.75
#